data_AF-A0A4Q5WKD9-F1
#
_entry.id   AF-A0A4Q5WKD9-F1
#
_cell.length_a   1.000
_cell.length_b   1.000
_cell.length_c   1.000
_cell.angle_alpha   90.00
_cell.angle_beta   90.00
_cell.angle_gamma   90.00
#
_symmetry.space_group_name_H-M   'P 1'
#
loop_
_entity.id
_entity.type
_entity.pdbx_description
1 polymer ?
#
loop_
_entity_poly.entity_id
_entity_poly.type
_entity_poly.pdbx_seq_one_letter_code
_entity_poly.pdbx_strand_id
1 'polypeptide(L)'
;MKPAARRILYRIALPGIVLTFFACNEPRQKHPLGQWPVKPPKDVQYASYTGGPARAARLSVALNGEQWEAKLHYRGAELDSVEVTQGGTGALATVLRQAGADAFSLPAALDDSTDSADLTPQWVSRDFEEGGRLIAEDVTFDGHPDLLVFDPAKSGASNQFYDLWVYEPVKKDYFRWELPNRTGLGLWDIDRAKHTLTLGYRANEDEQVVEVYKVVKDTAVKLLRKLDTRKGSERF
;
A
#
# COMPACT_ATOMS: atom_id res chain seq x y z
N MET A 1 23.92 -25.17 52.33
CA MET A 1 24.40 -26.57 52.25
C MET A 1 24.06 -27.13 50.87
N LYS A 2 25.06 -27.62 50.13
CA LYS A 2 24.85 -28.49 48.95
C LYS A 2 24.42 -29.88 49.42
N PRO A 3 23.74 -30.66 48.56
CA PRO A 3 24.49 -31.76 47.97
C PRO A 3 24.34 -31.82 46.44
N ALA A 4 25.40 -32.34 45.83
CA ALA A 4 25.55 -32.68 44.43
C ALA A 4 25.29 -34.19 44.23
N ALA A 5 24.69 -34.57 43.09
CA ALA A 5 24.78 -35.87 42.40
C ALA A 5 23.61 -35.94 41.39
N ARG A 6 23.68 -36.55 40.20
CA ARG A 6 24.69 -37.32 39.48
C ARG A 6 24.23 -37.37 38.01
N ARG A 7 25.18 -37.34 37.08
CA ARG A 7 24.99 -37.62 35.64
C ARG A 7 24.50 -39.06 35.43
N ILE A 8 23.58 -39.27 34.49
CA ILE A 8 23.54 -40.48 33.67
C ILE A 8 23.38 -40.04 32.21
N LEU A 9 24.45 -40.24 31.43
CA LEU A 9 24.44 -40.21 29.98
C LEU A 9 23.76 -41.50 29.49
N TYR A 10 22.72 -41.37 28.67
CA TYR A 10 22.37 -42.42 27.72
C TYR A 10 22.85 -41.99 26.34
N ARG A 11 23.94 -42.62 25.89
CA ARG A 11 24.32 -42.67 24.48
C ARG A 11 23.44 -43.73 23.82
N ILE A 12 22.49 -43.30 23.00
CA ILE A 12 21.86 -44.19 22.01
C ILE A 12 22.51 -43.84 20.67
N ALA A 13 23.44 -44.69 20.24
CA ALA A 13 23.96 -44.70 18.88
C ALA A 13 22.94 -45.44 18.01
N LEU A 14 22.31 -44.73 17.08
CA LEU A 14 21.57 -45.35 15.98
C LEU A 14 22.47 -45.42 14.74
N PRO A 15 22.49 -46.56 14.02
CA PRO A 15 23.35 -46.76 12.88
C PRO A 15 22.72 -46.21 11.60
N GLY A 16 23.55 -45.58 10.78
CA GLY A 16 23.51 -45.73 9.32
C GLY A 16 22.29 -45.19 8.57
N ILE A 17 22.29 -43.90 8.27
CA ILE A 17 21.78 -43.40 6.98
C ILE A 17 22.80 -42.36 6.48
N VAL A 18 23.61 -42.75 5.51
CA VAL A 18 24.42 -41.82 4.71
C VAL A 18 23.52 -41.33 3.58
N LEU A 19 22.95 -40.14 3.74
CA LEU A 19 22.34 -39.40 2.64
C LEU A 19 23.46 -38.75 1.83
N THR A 20 23.95 -39.43 0.79
CA THR A 20 24.73 -38.79 -0.26
C THR A 20 23.80 -37.92 -1.09
N PHE A 21 23.77 -36.62 -0.79
CA PHE A 21 23.25 -35.62 -1.71
C PHE A 21 24.22 -35.50 -2.89
N PHE A 22 23.89 -36.13 -4.02
CA PHE A 22 24.44 -35.73 -5.31
C PHE A 22 23.87 -34.36 -5.66
N ALA A 23 24.55 -33.30 -5.23
CA ALA A 23 24.35 -31.98 -5.80
C ALA A 23 24.88 -32.03 -7.24
N CYS A 24 23.98 -32.16 -8.21
CA CYS A 24 24.22 -31.69 -9.57
C CYS A 24 24.38 -30.16 -9.51
N ASN A 25 25.57 -29.69 -9.13
CA ASN A 25 26.00 -28.35 -9.41
C ASN A 25 26.40 -28.30 -10.89
N GLU A 26 25.42 -28.08 -11.76
CA GLU A 26 25.74 -27.43 -13.01
C GLU A 26 26.38 -26.06 -12.66
N PRO A 27 27.49 -25.69 -13.30
CA PRO A 27 28.08 -24.38 -13.06
C PRO A 27 27.10 -23.32 -13.57
N ARG A 28 26.33 -22.73 -12.65
CA ARG A 28 25.60 -21.48 -12.89
C ARG A 28 26.59 -20.50 -13.48
N GLN A 29 26.41 -20.16 -14.76
CA GLN A 29 27.11 -19.05 -15.38
C GLN A 29 26.94 -17.84 -14.48
N LYS A 30 28.04 -17.42 -13.86
CA LYS A 30 28.11 -16.17 -13.10
C LYS A 30 27.96 -15.05 -14.12
N HIS A 31 26.74 -14.61 -14.39
CA HIS A 31 26.54 -13.31 -14.98
C HIS A 31 27.13 -12.27 -14.01
N PRO A 32 27.97 -11.34 -14.49
CA PRO A 32 28.53 -10.31 -13.63
C PRO A 32 27.37 -9.51 -13.02
N LEU A 33 27.25 -9.56 -11.69
CA LEU A 33 26.45 -8.64 -10.90
C LEU A 33 27.07 -7.25 -11.04
N GLY A 34 26.64 -6.52 -12.07
CA GLY A 34 27.12 -5.17 -12.32
C GLY A 34 26.73 -4.71 -13.71
N GLN A 35 25.92 -3.65 -13.76
CA GLN A 35 25.39 -2.97 -14.95
C GLN A 35 24.11 -3.57 -15.54
N TRP A 36 23.01 -3.42 -14.78
CA TRP A 36 21.71 -3.23 -15.45
C TRP A 36 21.77 -1.90 -16.21
N PRO A 37 21.41 -1.85 -17.51
CA PRO A 37 21.55 -0.64 -18.30
C PRO A 37 20.67 0.49 -17.78
N VAL A 38 21.34 1.63 -17.68
CA VAL A 38 20.85 2.98 -17.40
C VAL A 38 19.79 3.35 -18.42
N LYS A 39 18.52 3.35 -17.99
CA LYS A 39 17.31 3.67 -18.79
C LYS A 39 17.11 2.76 -20.02
N PRO A 40 15.89 2.25 -20.26
CA PRO A 40 15.60 1.57 -21.52
C PRO A 40 15.91 2.51 -22.71
N PRO A 41 16.44 1.99 -23.84
CA PRO A 41 16.57 2.76 -25.08
C PRO A 41 15.27 3.48 -25.42
N LYS A 42 15.34 4.66 -26.08
CA LYS A 42 14.16 5.51 -26.37
C LYS A 42 13.08 4.82 -27.21
N ASP A 43 13.47 3.73 -27.86
CA ASP A 43 12.72 2.87 -28.78
C ASP A 43 12.22 1.58 -28.11
N VAL A 44 12.64 1.29 -26.87
CA VAL A 44 12.07 0.21 -26.08
C VAL A 44 10.79 0.72 -25.42
N GLN A 45 9.66 0.46 -26.06
CA GLN A 45 8.37 0.55 -25.40
C GLN A 45 8.26 -0.61 -24.40
N TYR A 46 7.90 -0.29 -23.15
CA TYR A 46 7.37 -1.32 -22.27
C TYR A 46 6.22 -1.99 -23.01
N ALA A 47 6.25 -3.31 -23.14
CA ALA A 47 5.16 -4.04 -23.76
C ALA A 47 3.88 -3.72 -22.98
N SER A 48 3.05 -2.82 -23.50
CA SER A 48 1.71 -2.64 -23.00
C SER A 48 0.98 -3.92 -23.39
N TYR A 49 0.70 -4.76 -22.40
CA TYR A 49 -0.05 -6.01 -22.56
C TYR A 49 -1.54 -5.70 -22.80
N THR A 50 -1.83 -4.81 -23.75
CA THR A 50 -3.19 -4.37 -24.12
C THR A 50 -3.96 -5.43 -24.90
N GLY A 51 -3.26 -6.42 -25.45
CA GLY A 51 -3.83 -7.58 -26.16
C GLY A 51 -4.18 -8.78 -25.27
N GLY A 52 -4.07 -8.65 -23.95
CA GLY A 52 -4.42 -9.73 -23.01
C GLY A 52 -5.92 -10.07 -23.04
N PRO A 53 -6.32 -11.27 -22.56
CA PRO A 53 -7.73 -11.63 -22.47
C PRO A 53 -8.48 -10.64 -21.57
N ALA A 54 -9.75 -10.40 -21.90
CA ALA A 54 -10.64 -9.62 -21.05
C ALA A 54 -10.91 -10.39 -19.76
N ARG A 55 -10.74 -9.72 -18.60
CA ARG A 55 -10.95 -10.30 -17.27
C ARG A 55 -11.95 -9.46 -16.49
N ALA A 56 -12.56 -10.08 -15.50
CA ALA A 56 -13.38 -9.38 -14.52
C ALA A 56 -12.82 -9.57 -13.11
N ALA A 57 -13.00 -8.58 -12.26
CA ALA A 57 -12.79 -8.72 -10.84
C ALA A 57 -13.93 -8.07 -10.06
N ARG A 58 -14.14 -8.50 -8.82
CA ARG A 58 -15.05 -7.85 -7.89
C ARG A 58 -14.26 -7.05 -6.85
N LEU A 59 -14.79 -5.90 -6.50
CA LEU A 59 -14.31 -5.07 -5.39
C LEU A 59 -15.53 -4.63 -4.56
N SER A 60 -15.46 -4.82 -3.24
CA SER A 60 -16.50 -4.40 -2.29
C SER A 60 -15.88 -3.54 -1.19
N VAL A 61 -16.51 -2.42 -0.87
CA VAL A 61 -16.10 -1.47 0.16
C VAL A 61 -17.32 -1.15 1.01
N ALA A 62 -17.21 -1.30 2.33
CA ALA A 62 -18.25 -0.90 3.27
C ALA A 62 -17.66 0.06 4.31
N LEU A 63 -18.16 1.29 4.34
CA LEU A 63 -17.61 2.38 5.15
C LEU A 63 -18.72 3.30 5.63
N ASN A 64 -18.72 3.65 6.93
CA ASN A 64 -19.68 4.57 7.54
C ASN A 64 -21.17 4.27 7.25
N GLY A 65 -21.51 2.97 7.16
CA GLY A 65 -22.87 2.51 6.87
C GLY A 65 -23.25 2.56 5.38
N GLU A 66 -22.36 3.02 4.51
CA GLU A 66 -22.48 2.89 3.06
C GLU A 66 -21.77 1.62 2.57
N GLN A 67 -22.32 1.01 1.52
CA GLN A 67 -21.71 -0.12 0.83
C GLN A 67 -21.61 0.23 -0.66
N TRP A 68 -20.44 -0.01 -1.22
CA TRP A 68 -20.14 0.15 -2.63
C TRP A 68 -19.51 -1.13 -3.16
N GLU A 69 -20.02 -1.63 -4.28
CA GLU A 69 -19.48 -2.79 -4.97
C GLU A 69 -19.39 -2.49 -6.45
N ALA A 70 -18.28 -2.90 -7.04
CA ALA A 70 -18.09 -2.82 -8.48
C ALA A 70 -17.48 -4.09 -9.05
N LYS A 71 -17.83 -4.32 -10.30
CA LYS A 71 -17.14 -5.22 -11.19
C LYS A 71 -16.15 -4.41 -12.02
N LEU A 72 -14.89 -4.78 -11.93
CA LEU A 72 -13.78 -4.15 -12.62
C LEU A 72 -13.43 -5.01 -13.84
N HIS A 73 -13.34 -4.40 -15.02
CA HIS A 73 -13.00 -5.08 -16.26
C HIS A 73 -11.59 -4.70 -16.69
N TYR A 74 -10.78 -5.70 -17.03
CA TYR A 74 -9.36 -5.51 -17.33
C TYR A 74 -8.94 -6.16 -18.65
N ARG A 75 -7.87 -5.64 -19.25
CA ARG A 75 -7.10 -6.30 -20.31
C ARG A 75 -5.62 -6.20 -19.99
N GLY A 76 -5.00 -7.33 -19.68
CA GLY A 76 -3.65 -7.34 -19.11
C GLY A 76 -3.62 -6.59 -17.77
N ALA A 77 -2.80 -5.55 -17.67
CA ALA A 77 -2.69 -4.70 -16.48
C ALA A 77 -3.60 -3.45 -16.50
N GLU A 78 -4.25 -3.18 -17.64
CA GLU A 78 -5.05 -1.97 -17.83
C GLU A 78 -6.51 -2.19 -17.42
N LEU A 79 -7.07 -1.22 -16.68
CA LEU A 79 -8.49 -1.16 -16.37
C LEU A 79 -9.25 -0.62 -17.58
N ASP A 80 -10.13 -1.44 -18.16
CA ASP A 80 -10.99 -1.10 -19.29
C ASP A 80 -12.23 -0.34 -18.80
N SER A 81 -12.90 -0.85 -17.75
CA SER A 81 -14.07 -0.19 -17.18
C SER A 81 -14.39 -0.60 -15.74
N VAL A 82 -15.20 0.22 -15.07
CA VAL A 82 -15.75 -0.03 -13.73
C VAL A 82 -17.28 -0.04 -13.84
N GLU A 83 -17.90 -1.19 -13.59
CA GLU A 83 -19.35 -1.35 -13.52
C GLU A 83 -19.78 -1.40 -12.05
N VAL A 84 -20.41 -0.34 -11.55
CA VAL A 84 -20.92 -0.32 -10.17
C VAL A 84 -22.17 -1.19 -10.07
N THR A 85 -22.09 -2.28 -9.32
CA THR A 85 -23.17 -3.26 -9.15
C THR A 85 -24.02 -2.98 -7.92
N GLN A 86 -23.44 -2.34 -6.89
CA GLN A 86 -24.13 -1.94 -5.67
C GLN A 86 -23.50 -0.67 -5.11
N GLY A 87 -24.29 0.19 -4.45
CA GLY A 87 -23.82 1.51 -3.99
C GLY A 87 -24.21 2.60 -4.98
N GLY A 88 -25.28 3.33 -4.67
CA GLY A 88 -25.94 4.28 -5.56
C GLY A 88 -25.18 5.60 -5.78
N THR A 89 -25.86 6.73 -5.59
CA THR A 89 -25.31 8.09 -5.68
C THR A 89 -24.83 8.61 -4.33
N GLY A 90 -24.41 7.71 -3.43
CA GLY A 90 -23.91 8.05 -2.10
C GLY A 90 -22.56 8.77 -2.13
N ALA A 91 -22.13 9.27 -0.97
CA ALA A 91 -20.89 10.03 -0.84
C ALA A 91 -19.67 9.12 -1.14
N LEU A 92 -19.67 7.89 -0.61
CA LEU A 92 -18.61 6.92 -0.89
C LEU A 92 -18.50 6.60 -2.38
N ALA A 93 -19.65 6.37 -3.04
CA ALA A 93 -19.69 6.10 -4.47
C ALA A 93 -19.18 7.30 -5.30
N THR A 94 -19.41 8.53 -4.82
CA THR A 94 -18.93 9.75 -5.47
C THR A 94 -17.41 9.86 -5.37
N VAL A 95 -16.84 9.63 -4.18
CA VAL A 95 -15.39 9.60 -3.97
C VAL A 95 -14.72 8.56 -4.87
N LEU A 96 -15.24 7.32 -4.90
CA LEU A 96 -14.66 6.24 -5.68
C LEU A 96 -14.78 6.47 -7.20
N ARG A 97 -15.81 7.18 -7.67
CA ARG A 97 -15.87 7.63 -9.07
C ARG A 97 -14.85 8.73 -9.37
N GLN A 98 -14.62 9.65 -8.43
CA GLN A 98 -13.68 10.77 -8.59
C GLN A 98 -12.21 10.33 -8.53
N ALA A 99 -11.90 9.28 -7.76
CA ALA A 99 -10.57 8.65 -7.72
C ALA A 99 -10.06 8.25 -9.11
N GLY A 100 -10.97 7.98 -10.05
CA GLY A 100 -10.65 7.66 -11.44
C GLY A 100 -10.11 6.25 -11.63
N ALA A 101 -9.90 5.88 -12.90
CA ALA A 101 -9.47 4.54 -13.28
C ALA A 101 -8.08 4.18 -12.72
N ASP A 102 -7.20 5.17 -12.58
CA ASP A 102 -5.81 4.95 -12.19
C ASP A 102 -5.72 4.33 -10.78
N ALA A 103 -6.54 4.79 -9.83
CA ALA A 103 -6.62 4.23 -8.49
C ALA A 103 -6.94 2.71 -8.50
N PHE A 104 -7.63 2.23 -9.54
CA PHE A 104 -8.05 0.84 -9.71
C PHE A 104 -7.30 0.09 -10.83
N SER A 105 -6.16 0.60 -11.30
CA SER A 105 -5.26 -0.15 -12.19
C SER A 105 -4.71 -1.41 -11.49
N LEU A 106 -4.43 -2.50 -12.20
CA LEU A 106 -3.85 -3.68 -11.55
C LEU A 106 -2.36 -3.47 -11.27
N PRO A 107 -1.82 -3.93 -10.12
CA PRO A 107 -0.39 -4.25 -10.08
C PRO A 107 -0.15 -5.39 -11.07
N ALA A 108 0.95 -5.32 -11.83
CA ALA A 108 1.23 -6.17 -12.99
C ALA A 108 1.39 -7.70 -12.72
N ALA A 109 0.89 -8.22 -11.61
CA ALA A 109 1.14 -9.57 -11.11
C ALA A 109 -0.11 -10.27 -10.55
N LEU A 110 -1.29 -10.05 -11.12
CA LEU A 110 -2.37 -11.04 -10.93
C LEU A 110 -2.09 -12.24 -11.81
N ASP A 111 -2.13 -13.42 -11.20
CA ASP A 111 -1.93 -14.69 -11.89
C ASP A 111 -2.90 -14.78 -13.08
N ASP A 112 -2.36 -15.12 -14.25
CA ASP A 112 -3.07 -15.14 -15.52
C ASP A 112 -4.11 -16.27 -15.61
N SER A 113 -4.24 -17.08 -14.56
CA SER A 113 -5.02 -18.31 -14.53
C SER A 113 -6.51 -18.13 -14.18
N THR A 114 -6.94 -16.97 -13.69
CA THR A 114 -8.33 -16.76 -13.24
C THR A 114 -9.09 -15.71 -14.05
N ASP A 115 -10.22 -16.12 -14.63
CA ASP A 115 -11.17 -15.25 -15.37
C ASP A 115 -11.93 -14.27 -14.46
N SER A 116 -12.03 -14.59 -13.16
CA SER A 116 -12.71 -13.80 -12.15
C SER A 116 -11.96 -13.86 -10.82
N ALA A 117 -11.64 -12.70 -10.24
CA ALA A 117 -10.98 -12.59 -8.93
C ALA A 117 -11.77 -11.67 -7.97
N ASP A 118 -11.71 -11.95 -6.67
CA ASP A 118 -12.12 -10.98 -5.65
C ASP A 118 -10.88 -10.22 -5.16
N LEU A 119 -10.79 -8.93 -5.51
CA LEU A 119 -9.65 -8.07 -5.15
C LEU A 119 -9.85 -7.36 -3.82
N THR A 120 -11.03 -7.45 -3.22
CA THR A 120 -11.35 -6.82 -1.95
C THR A 120 -10.28 -7.05 -0.87
N PRO A 121 -9.86 -8.30 -0.55
CA PRO A 121 -8.89 -8.53 0.52
C PRO A 121 -7.47 -8.06 0.19
N GLN A 122 -7.16 -7.76 -1.07
CA GLN A 122 -5.85 -7.32 -1.52
C GLN A 122 -5.77 -5.79 -1.61
N TRP A 123 -6.90 -5.14 -1.85
CA TRP A 123 -6.96 -3.72 -2.18
C TRP A 123 -7.56 -2.88 -1.09
N VAL A 124 -8.44 -3.46 -0.28
CA VAL A 124 -9.12 -2.78 0.81
C VAL A 124 -8.51 -3.24 2.12
N SER A 125 -7.87 -2.33 2.83
CA SER A 125 -7.42 -2.55 4.20
C SER A 125 -8.17 -1.64 5.17
N ARG A 126 -8.16 -2.03 6.45
CA ARG A 126 -8.65 -1.23 7.59
C ARG A 126 -7.51 -0.63 8.41
N ASP A 127 -6.28 -0.83 7.96
CA ASP A 127 -5.07 -0.46 8.68
C ASP A 127 -4.04 0.06 7.67
N PHE A 128 -3.57 1.29 7.87
CA PHE A 128 -2.55 1.89 7.03
C PHE A 128 -1.26 1.07 6.98
N GLU A 129 -0.89 0.36 8.05
CA GLU A 129 0.31 -0.48 8.08
C GLU A 129 0.22 -1.72 7.17
N GLU A 130 -0.98 -2.26 6.96
CA GLU A 130 -1.21 -3.36 6.02
C GLU A 130 -1.06 -2.87 4.55
N GLY A 131 -1.29 -1.58 4.33
CA GLY A 131 -1.28 -0.95 3.02
C GLY A 131 -2.47 -1.37 2.16
N GLY A 132 -2.49 -0.92 0.92
CA GLY A 132 -3.56 -1.21 -0.02
C GLY A 132 -3.81 -0.07 -0.99
N ARG A 133 -4.85 -0.23 -1.82
CA ARG A 133 -5.31 0.82 -2.73
C ARG A 133 -6.40 1.70 -2.12
N LEU A 134 -7.19 1.12 -1.23
CA LEU A 134 -8.19 1.79 -0.42
C LEU A 134 -7.92 1.42 1.03
N ILE A 135 -7.76 2.40 1.91
CA ILE A 135 -7.53 2.17 3.33
C ILE A 135 -8.61 2.90 4.09
N ALA A 136 -9.34 2.16 4.93
CA ALA A 136 -10.42 2.65 5.76
C ALA A 136 -9.92 2.81 7.21
N GLU A 137 -9.44 4.00 7.55
CA GLU A 137 -8.83 4.27 8.85
C GLU A 137 -9.28 5.63 9.41
N ASP A 138 -9.54 5.69 10.72
CA ASP A 138 -9.88 6.93 11.43
C ASP A 138 -8.61 7.76 11.64
N VAL A 139 -8.34 8.71 10.74
CA VAL A 139 -7.15 9.57 10.79
C VAL A 139 -7.42 10.89 11.50
N THR A 140 -8.69 11.24 11.67
CA THR A 140 -9.13 12.43 12.42
C THR A 140 -9.32 12.16 13.91
N PHE A 141 -9.32 10.89 14.31
CA PHE A 141 -9.54 10.39 15.67
C PHE A 141 -10.92 10.74 16.24
N ASP A 142 -11.93 10.80 15.37
CA ASP A 142 -13.31 11.16 15.74
C ASP A 142 -14.22 9.93 15.94
N GLY A 143 -13.67 8.72 15.75
CA GLY A 143 -14.37 7.45 15.88
C GLY A 143 -15.03 6.97 14.58
N HIS A 144 -14.91 7.73 13.49
CA HIS A 144 -15.38 7.36 12.16
C HIS A 144 -14.20 7.06 11.24
N PRO A 145 -14.21 5.93 10.51
CA PRO A 145 -13.16 5.66 9.56
C PRO A 145 -13.20 6.64 8.37
N ASP A 146 -12.07 7.25 8.08
CA ASP A 146 -11.82 8.04 6.89
C ASP A 146 -11.34 7.13 5.75
N LEU A 147 -11.23 7.68 4.53
CA LEU A 147 -10.82 6.93 3.35
C LEU A 147 -9.53 7.48 2.77
N LEU A 148 -8.51 6.64 2.66
CA LEU A 148 -7.29 6.91 1.91
C LEU A 148 -7.35 6.17 0.58
N VAL A 149 -7.17 6.90 -0.51
CA VAL A 149 -7.22 6.37 -1.88
C VAL A 149 -5.85 6.49 -2.51
N PHE A 150 -5.26 5.37 -2.92
CA PHE A 150 -3.94 5.34 -3.53
C PHE A 150 -3.91 6.12 -4.85
N ASP A 151 -2.95 7.02 -4.98
CA ASP A 151 -2.71 7.83 -6.17
C ASP A 151 -1.44 7.32 -6.88
N PRO A 152 -1.57 6.46 -7.92
CA PRO A 152 -0.43 5.92 -8.63
C PRO A 152 0.34 6.98 -9.44
N ALA A 153 -0.31 8.08 -9.85
CA ALA A 153 0.32 9.11 -10.66
C ALA A 153 1.32 9.94 -9.85
N LYS A 154 1.06 10.08 -8.54
CA LYS A 154 2.01 10.71 -7.59
C LYS A 154 2.92 9.70 -6.90
N SER A 155 2.57 8.41 -6.92
CA SER A 155 3.35 7.36 -6.30
C SER A 155 4.59 6.96 -7.10
N GLY A 156 5.65 6.57 -6.39
CA GLY A 156 6.88 6.03 -6.94
C GLY A 156 7.30 4.74 -6.24
N ALA A 157 8.40 4.14 -6.70
CA ALA A 157 8.86 2.83 -6.22
C ALA A 157 9.13 2.75 -4.70
N SER A 158 9.41 3.88 -4.05
CA SER A 158 9.74 3.94 -2.62
C SER A 158 8.79 4.82 -1.81
N ASN A 159 7.79 5.45 -2.45
CA ASN A 159 6.86 6.37 -1.80
C ASN A 159 5.46 6.14 -2.34
N GLN A 160 4.55 5.73 -1.47
CA GLN A 160 3.14 5.63 -1.79
C GLN A 160 2.45 6.93 -1.42
N PHE A 161 1.62 7.42 -2.32
CA PHE A 161 0.83 8.63 -2.13
C PHE A 161 -0.64 8.26 -2.05
N TYR A 162 -1.33 8.89 -1.13
CA TYR A 162 -2.76 8.71 -0.91
C TYR A 162 -3.46 10.07 -0.98
N ASP A 163 -4.64 10.07 -1.58
CA ASP A 163 -5.62 11.13 -1.40
C ASP A 163 -6.48 10.79 -0.18
N LEU A 164 -6.50 11.71 0.78
CA LEU A 164 -7.21 11.54 2.03
C LEU A 164 -8.59 12.20 1.95
N TRP A 165 -9.62 11.41 2.22
CA TRP A 165 -11.02 11.80 2.24
C TRP A 165 -11.56 11.62 3.64
N VAL A 166 -11.87 12.74 4.29
CA VAL A 166 -12.39 12.74 5.65
C VAL A 166 -13.89 12.62 5.64
N TYR A 167 -14.42 11.76 6.50
CA TYR A 167 -15.86 11.65 6.70
C TYR A 167 -16.37 12.76 7.62
N GLU A 168 -17.48 13.39 7.27
CA GLU A 168 -18.18 14.34 8.12
C GLU A 168 -19.49 13.72 8.64
N PRO A 169 -19.54 13.24 9.89
CA PRO A 169 -20.68 12.45 10.39
C PRO A 169 -22.02 13.19 10.35
N VAL A 170 -21.99 14.51 10.54
CA VAL A 170 -23.18 15.36 10.52
C VAL A 170 -23.79 15.44 9.12
N LYS A 171 -22.95 15.59 8.09
CA LYS A 171 -23.39 15.68 6.68
C LYS A 171 -23.55 14.30 6.04
N LYS A 172 -22.93 13.27 6.63
CA LYS A 172 -22.78 11.93 6.04
C LYS A 172 -22.15 12.01 4.66
N ASP A 173 -21.10 12.82 4.55
CA ASP A 173 -20.41 13.10 3.30
C ASP A 173 -18.90 13.00 3.50
N TYR A 174 -18.16 12.92 2.40
CA TYR A 174 -16.71 12.96 2.41
C TYR A 174 -16.22 14.23 1.74
N PHE A 175 -15.14 14.81 2.26
CA PHE A 175 -14.42 15.85 1.57
C PHE A 175 -12.93 15.52 1.53
N ARG A 176 -12.29 15.92 0.44
CA ARG A 176 -10.85 15.77 0.30
C ARG A 176 -10.16 16.68 1.30
N TRP A 177 -9.35 16.11 2.18
CA TRP A 177 -8.64 16.88 3.19
C TRP A 177 -7.28 17.35 2.65
N GLU A 178 -7.24 18.62 2.27
CA GLU A 178 -6.01 19.28 1.84
C GLU A 178 -5.24 19.80 3.05
N LEU A 179 -4.19 19.07 3.44
CA LEU A 179 -3.28 19.56 4.48
C LEU A 179 -2.38 20.69 3.92
N PRO A 180 -1.99 21.69 4.76
CA PRO A 180 -1.24 22.85 4.30
C PRO A 180 0.04 22.46 3.53
N ASN A 181 0.26 23.12 2.39
CA ASN A 181 1.40 22.91 1.47
C ASN A 181 1.42 21.57 0.71
N ARG A 182 0.28 20.96 0.39
CA ARG A 182 0.27 19.67 -0.33
C ARG A 182 -0.43 19.64 -1.70
N THR A 183 0.31 19.05 -2.64
CA THR A 183 -0.16 18.23 -3.75
C THR A 183 0.37 16.80 -3.53
N GLY A 184 -0.44 15.90 -2.97
CA GLY A 184 -0.08 14.50 -2.72
C GLY A 184 0.44 14.24 -1.30
N LEU A 185 -0.27 13.41 -0.53
CA LEU A 185 0.14 13.01 0.80
C LEU A 185 0.97 11.71 0.72
N GLY A 186 2.26 11.77 1.03
CA GLY A 186 2.94 10.61 1.62
C GLY A 186 2.56 10.59 3.10
N LEU A 187 1.45 9.94 3.45
CA LEU A 187 1.22 9.57 4.85
C LEU A 187 2.23 8.47 5.19
N TRP A 188 2.97 8.61 6.28
CA TRP A 188 4.03 7.68 6.65
C TRP A 188 3.71 6.93 7.94
N ASP A 189 3.00 7.57 8.86
CA ASP A 189 2.63 6.99 10.14
C ASP A 189 1.43 7.71 10.75
N ILE A 190 0.63 6.96 11.51
CA ILE A 190 -0.56 7.38 12.26
C ILE A 190 -0.39 6.92 13.71
N ASP A 191 0.04 7.83 14.59
CA ASP A 191 0.14 7.53 16.02
C ASP A 191 -1.18 7.86 16.72
N ARG A 192 -2.01 6.83 16.87
CA ARG A 192 -3.32 6.89 17.55
C ARG A 192 -3.23 7.22 19.03
N ALA A 193 -2.10 6.96 19.70
CA ALA A 193 -1.97 7.31 21.12
C ALA A 193 -1.71 8.81 21.31
N LYS A 194 -1.03 9.43 20.34
CA LYS A 194 -0.68 10.85 20.40
C LYS A 194 -1.60 11.75 19.57
N HIS A 195 -2.49 11.16 18.77
CA HIS A 195 -3.30 11.83 17.76
C HIS A 195 -2.43 12.61 16.78
N THR A 196 -1.39 11.95 16.25
CA THR A 196 -0.45 12.58 15.33
C THR A 196 -0.33 11.85 14.02
N LEU A 197 -0.17 12.62 12.94
CA LEU A 197 0.08 12.15 11.59
C LEU A 197 1.51 12.53 11.20
N THR A 198 2.30 11.55 10.75
CA THR A 198 3.63 11.80 10.20
C THR A 198 3.55 11.79 8.68
N LEU A 199 3.97 12.88 8.07
CA LEU A 199 3.79 13.17 6.67
C LEU A 199 5.14 13.39 6.01
N GLY A 200 5.51 12.54 5.05
CA GLY A 200 6.68 12.73 4.20
C GLY A 200 6.30 13.28 2.84
N TYR A 201 7.05 14.25 2.32
CA TYR A 201 6.89 14.72 0.95
C TYR A 201 8.21 15.25 0.37
N ARG A 202 8.29 15.28 -0.96
CA ARG A 202 9.43 15.86 -1.67
C ARG A 202 9.18 17.34 -1.88
N ALA A 203 10.01 18.20 -1.30
CA ALA A 203 9.88 19.65 -1.44
C ALA A 203 10.56 20.20 -2.70
N ASN A 204 11.64 19.55 -3.15
CA ASN A 204 12.33 19.78 -4.44
C ASN A 204 13.14 18.54 -4.83
N GLU A 205 13.88 18.59 -5.94
CA GLU A 205 14.57 17.39 -6.46
C GLU A 205 15.46 16.69 -5.43
N ASP A 206 16.12 17.43 -4.54
CA ASP A 206 17.10 16.87 -3.61
C ASP A 206 16.64 16.89 -2.14
N GLU A 207 15.38 17.26 -1.86
CA GLU A 207 14.88 17.44 -0.51
C GLU A 207 13.62 16.63 -0.25
N GLN A 208 13.70 15.79 0.78
CA GLN A 208 12.52 15.26 1.45
C GLN A 208 12.30 16.00 2.78
N VAL A 209 11.05 16.37 3.01
CA VAL A 209 10.60 16.99 4.25
C VAL A 209 9.70 15.99 4.94
N VAL A 210 9.94 15.79 6.24
CA VAL A 210 9.03 15.05 7.11
C VAL A 210 8.42 16.01 8.11
N GLU A 211 7.09 16.10 8.15
CA GLU A 211 6.35 16.93 9.07
C GLU A 211 5.45 16.07 9.95
N VAL A 212 5.46 16.34 11.25
CA VAL A 212 4.59 15.68 12.22
C VAL A 212 3.51 16.65 12.64
N TYR A 213 2.27 16.31 12.37
CA TYR A 213 1.09 17.10 12.68
C TYR A 213 0.34 16.47 13.84
N LYS A 214 -0.13 17.28 14.78
CA LYS A 214 -1.15 16.88 15.75
C LYS A 214 -2.52 17.23 15.21
N VAL A 215 -3.43 16.26 15.17
CA VAL A 215 -4.83 16.52 14.91
C VAL A 215 -5.44 17.05 16.20
N VAL A 216 -5.97 18.27 16.16
CA VAL A 216 -6.45 18.97 17.36
C VAL A 216 -7.96 19.01 17.46
N LYS A 217 -8.68 19.03 16.33
CA LYS A 217 -10.14 19.00 16.27
C LYS A 217 -10.60 18.67 14.88
N ASP A 218 -11.34 17.58 14.71
CA ASP A 218 -11.93 17.11 13.45
C ASP A 218 -10.86 17.12 12.32
N THR A 219 -10.75 18.22 11.56
CA THR A 219 -9.78 18.41 10.48
C THR A 219 -8.77 19.55 10.66
N ALA A 220 -8.71 20.13 11.85
CA ALA A 220 -7.67 21.08 12.20
C ALA A 220 -6.40 20.33 12.62
N VAL A 221 -5.29 20.69 11.98
CA VAL A 221 -3.95 20.21 12.35
C VAL A 221 -3.08 21.32 12.92
N LYS A 222 -2.18 20.94 13.82
CA LYS A 222 -1.09 21.77 14.32
C LYS A 222 0.24 21.11 14.02
N LEU A 223 1.10 21.78 13.25
CA LEU A 223 2.47 21.31 13.04
C LEU A 223 3.22 21.25 14.37
N LEU A 224 3.74 20.07 14.72
CA LEU A 224 4.56 19.87 15.91
C LEU A 224 6.06 19.92 15.61
N ARG A 225 6.47 19.29 14.50
CA ARG A 225 7.86 19.13 14.14
C ARG A 225 8.01 19.13 12.62
N LYS A 226 9.04 19.79 12.13
CA LYS A 226 9.50 19.72 10.74
C LYS A 226 10.93 19.19 10.73
N LEU A 227 11.17 18.18 9.90
CA LEU A 227 12.45 17.52 9.71
C LEU A 227 12.89 17.72 8.26
N ASP A 228 14.06 18.33 8.10
CA ASP A 228 14.71 18.49 6.80
C ASP A 228 15.76 17.40 6.65
N THR A 229 15.58 16.51 5.66
CA THR A 229 16.48 15.38 5.43
C THR A 229 17.78 15.77 4.72
N ARG A 230 17.94 17.03 4.26
CA ARG A 230 19.20 17.51 3.65
C ARG A 230 20.38 17.50 4.62
N LYS A 231 20.12 17.58 5.93
CA LYS A 231 21.15 17.41 6.96
C LYS A 231 21.28 15.93 7.28
N GLY A 232 22.18 15.28 6.54
CA GLY A 232 22.36 13.83 6.60
C GLY A 232 22.47 13.25 8.01
N SER A 233 21.90 12.04 8.13
CA SER A 233 22.42 10.98 9.00
C SER A 233 22.35 11.13 10.52
N GLU A 234 21.42 11.91 11.08
CA GLU A 234 20.99 11.60 12.45
C GLU A 234 20.00 10.43 12.40
N ARG A 235 20.54 9.24 12.70
CA ARG A 235 19.82 7.97 12.75
C ARG A 235 18.56 8.10 13.61
N PHE A 236 17.42 7.68 13.05
CA PHE A 236 16.21 7.35 13.79
C PHE A 236 16.42 6.11 14.67
#